data_AF-A0A3B0TEU3-F1
#
_entry.id   AF-A0A3B0TEU3-F1
#
_cell.length_a   1.000
_cell.length_b   1.000
_cell.length_c   1.000
_cell.angle_alpha   90.00
_cell.angle_beta   90.00
_cell.angle_gamma   90.00
#
_symmetry.space_group_name_H-M   'P 1'
#
loop_
_entity.id
_entity.type
_entity.pdbx_description
1 polymer ?
#
loop_
_entity_poly.entity_id
_entity_poly.type
_entity_poly.pdbx_seq_one_letter_code
_entity_poly.pdbx_strand_id
1 'polypeptide(L)'
;MGKHCQGQIEIKPDGISPTIRAEHHGNIEFRRLSKKNGGILTEELSKGLKERRLTPRECALIQTFPPDYDFVVENKHGRKGSYLVSPSKAYKIIGNAVPPLLAYNLAKRIEDVWHLYFKK
;
A
#
# COMPACT_ATOMS: atom_id res chain seq x y z
N MET A 1 3.48 16.24 -17.15
CA MET A 1 4.02 14.94 -16.70
C MET A 1 3.23 13.83 -17.36
N GLY A 2 3.90 12.91 -18.07
CA GLY A 2 3.25 11.91 -18.93
C GLY A 2 2.77 10.67 -18.18
N LYS A 3 1.90 9.88 -18.83
CA LYS A 3 1.36 8.59 -18.32
C LYS A 3 2.44 7.55 -17.96
N HIS A 4 3.68 7.76 -18.39
CA HIS A 4 4.82 6.87 -18.10
C HIS A 4 5.47 7.11 -16.73
N CYS A 5 5.10 8.17 -16.01
CA CYS A 5 5.59 8.37 -14.65
C CYS A 5 4.87 7.43 -13.67
N GLN A 6 5.64 6.56 -13.01
CA GLN A 6 5.13 5.58 -12.05
C GLN A 6 4.39 6.29 -10.89
N GLY A 7 3.21 5.81 -10.51
CA GLY A 7 2.32 6.48 -9.54
C GLY A 7 1.28 7.44 -10.13
N GLN A 8 1.15 7.48 -11.46
CA GLN A 8 0.09 8.22 -12.17
C GLN A 8 -0.88 7.32 -12.95
N ILE A 9 -0.80 6.01 -12.72
CA ILE A 9 -1.67 5.02 -13.36
C ILE A 9 -2.85 4.66 -12.45
N GLU A 10 -3.98 4.36 -13.05
CA GLU A 10 -5.08 3.68 -12.38
C GLU A 10 -4.72 2.21 -12.15
N ILE A 11 -5.14 1.66 -11.01
CA ILE A 11 -4.95 0.23 -10.73
C ILE A 11 -5.66 -0.64 -11.77
N LYS A 12 -5.21 -1.88 -11.89
CA LYS A 12 -5.90 -2.93 -12.63
C LYS A 12 -6.58 -3.85 -11.61
N PRO A 13 -7.92 -3.79 -11.42
CA PRO A 13 -8.61 -4.59 -10.41
C PRO A 13 -8.33 -6.09 -10.53
N ASP A 14 -8.31 -6.59 -11.77
CA ASP A 14 -8.07 -8.01 -12.07
C ASP A 14 -6.61 -8.30 -12.46
N GLY A 15 -5.69 -7.39 -12.15
CA GLY A 15 -4.28 -7.48 -12.49
C GLY A 15 -3.38 -7.62 -11.28
N ILE A 16 -2.10 -7.89 -11.55
CA ILE A 16 -1.06 -7.82 -10.51
C ILE A 16 -0.99 -6.38 -10.00
N SER A 17 -1.01 -6.25 -8.68
CA SER A 17 -0.92 -4.96 -8.00
C SER A 17 0.40 -4.24 -8.32
N PRO A 18 0.43 -2.89 -8.38
CA PRO A 18 1.66 -2.14 -8.44
C PRO A 18 2.54 -2.38 -7.21
N THR A 19 3.84 -2.14 -7.36
CA THR A 19 4.77 -2.02 -6.24
C THR A 19 4.44 -0.78 -5.41
N ILE A 20 4.06 -0.98 -4.15
CA ILE A 20 3.86 0.12 -3.19
C ILE A 20 5.22 0.65 -2.76
N ARG A 21 5.44 1.96 -2.93
CA ARG A 21 6.72 2.63 -2.66
C ARG A 21 6.61 3.65 -1.55
N ALA A 22 7.74 3.94 -0.92
CA ALA A 22 7.82 4.80 0.25
C ALA A 22 7.92 6.31 -0.06
N GLU A 23 7.98 6.69 -1.34
CA GLU A 23 8.30 8.07 -1.74
C GLU A 23 7.17 9.08 -1.46
N HIS A 24 7.56 10.21 -0.88
CA HIS A 24 6.68 11.18 -0.24
C HIS A 24 5.98 12.17 -1.20
N HIS A 25 6.20 12.07 -2.51
CA HIS A 25 5.68 13.03 -3.49
C HIS A 25 4.35 12.60 -4.15
N GLY A 26 3.62 11.67 -3.52
CA GLY A 26 2.26 11.34 -3.94
C GLY A 26 2.16 10.48 -5.20
N ASN A 27 3.23 9.74 -5.54
CA ASN A 27 3.23 8.75 -6.62
C ASN A 27 2.62 7.41 -6.18
N ILE A 28 1.48 7.48 -5.48
CA ILE A 28 0.65 6.33 -5.12
C ILE A 28 -0.37 6.14 -6.24
N GLU A 29 -0.50 4.94 -6.76
CA GLU A 29 -1.41 4.63 -7.84
C GLU A 29 -2.86 5.06 -7.55
N PHE A 30 -3.56 5.45 -8.61
CA PHE A 30 -4.95 5.83 -8.51
C PHE A 30 -5.80 4.59 -8.30
N ARG A 31 -6.60 4.56 -7.23
CA ARG A 31 -7.65 3.55 -7.12
C ARG A 31 -8.72 3.77 -8.18
N ARG A 32 -8.96 5.04 -8.53
CA ARG A 32 -9.81 5.47 -9.64
C ARG A 32 -9.24 6.73 -10.26
N LEU A 33 -9.20 6.79 -11.58
CA LEU A 33 -9.02 8.01 -12.37
C LEU A 33 -10.37 8.50 -12.88
N SER A 34 -10.52 9.81 -13.01
CA SER A 34 -11.68 10.41 -13.63
C SER A 34 -11.71 10.12 -15.13
N LYS A 35 -12.90 10.13 -15.74
CA LYS A 35 -13.06 9.96 -17.19
C LYS A 35 -12.24 11.00 -17.97
N LYS A 36 -12.18 12.25 -17.49
CA LYS A 36 -11.36 13.33 -18.08
C LYS A 36 -9.86 13.00 -18.09
N ASN A 37 -9.38 12.32 -17.05
CA ASN A 37 -7.98 11.92 -16.91
C ASN A 37 -7.69 10.52 -17.49
N GLY A 38 -8.65 9.92 -18.21
CA GLY A 38 -8.49 8.64 -18.90
C GLY A 38 -8.74 7.41 -18.02
N GLY A 39 -9.53 7.54 -16.95
CA GLY A 39 -9.96 6.42 -16.13
C GLY A 39 -10.79 5.39 -16.90
N ILE A 40 -10.51 4.12 -16.66
CA ILE A 40 -11.08 2.96 -17.34
C ILE A 40 -12.18 2.28 -16.51
N LEU A 41 -12.29 2.57 -15.22
CA LEU A 41 -13.30 2.00 -14.30
C LEU A 41 -14.67 2.67 -14.50
N THR A 42 -15.21 2.59 -15.72
CA THR A 42 -16.41 3.31 -16.16
C THR A 42 -17.66 2.98 -15.34
N GLU A 43 -17.82 1.72 -14.91
CA GLU A 43 -18.93 1.29 -14.05
C GLU A 43 -18.90 1.92 -12.66
N GLU A 44 -17.71 2.12 -12.08
CA GLU A 44 -17.56 2.82 -10.80
C GLU A 44 -17.85 4.32 -10.98
N LEU A 45 -17.35 4.91 -12.06
CA LEU A 45 -17.56 6.32 -12.39
C LEU A 45 -19.04 6.64 -12.66
N SER A 46 -19.78 5.75 -13.35
CA SER A 46 -21.21 5.93 -13.61
C SER A 46 -22.06 5.89 -12.33
N LYS A 47 -21.56 5.24 -11.27
CA LYS A 47 -22.15 5.25 -9.92
C LYS A 47 -21.79 6.50 -9.12
N GLY A 48 -21.12 7.49 -9.72
CA GLY A 48 -20.73 8.75 -9.08
C GLY A 48 -19.50 8.65 -8.18
N LEU A 49 -18.74 7.55 -8.24
CA LEU A 49 -17.51 7.41 -7.46
C LEU A 49 -16.41 8.31 -8.00
N LYS A 50 -15.74 9.03 -7.10
CA LYS A 50 -14.75 10.06 -7.46
C LYS A 50 -13.36 9.48 -7.71
N GLU A 51 -12.58 10.21 -8.51
CA GLU A 51 -11.13 10.03 -8.65
C GLU A 51 -10.47 10.11 -7.28
N ARG A 52 -9.60 9.14 -6.98
CA ARG A 52 -8.81 9.10 -5.75
C ARG A 52 -7.63 8.14 -5.87
N ARG A 53 -6.63 8.36 -5.02
CA ARG A 53 -5.50 7.44 -4.82
C ARG A 53 -5.88 6.28 -3.89
N LEU A 54 -5.05 5.24 -3.90
CA LEU A 54 -5.10 4.19 -2.88
C LEU A 54 -4.89 4.82 -1.50
N THR A 55 -5.68 4.37 -0.53
CA THR A 55 -5.57 4.73 0.88
C THR A 55 -4.41 3.97 1.55
N PRO A 56 -3.95 4.38 2.75
CA PRO A 56 -2.93 3.60 3.47
C PRO A 56 -3.38 2.16 3.73
N ARG A 57 -4.67 1.95 4.03
CA ARG A 57 -5.22 0.60 4.25
C ARG A 57 -5.17 -0.26 2.99
N GLU A 58 -5.54 0.28 1.84
CA GLU A 58 -5.45 -0.45 0.56
C GLU A 58 -3.99 -0.79 0.21
N CYS A 59 -3.06 0.16 0.41
CA CYS A 59 -1.63 -0.09 0.24
C CYS A 59 -1.10 -1.19 1.18
N ALA A 60 -1.55 -1.20 2.44
CA ALA A 60 -1.17 -2.21 3.43
C ALA A 60 -1.66 -3.61 3.03
N LEU A 61 -2.91 -3.71 2.55
CA LEU A 61 -3.48 -4.97 2.07
C LEU A 61 -2.72 -5.51 0.85
N ILE A 62 -2.34 -4.63 -0.10
CA ILE A 62 -1.48 -4.99 -1.22
C ILE A 62 -0.13 -5.54 -0.73
N GLN A 63 0.43 -4.92 0.31
CA GLN A 63 1.63 -5.40 1.00
C GLN A 63 1.38 -6.63 1.89
N THR A 64 0.22 -7.28 1.81
CA THR A 64 -0.15 -8.49 2.59
C THR A 64 -0.18 -8.30 4.11
N PHE A 65 -0.31 -7.06 4.59
CA PHE A 65 -0.56 -6.84 6.01
C PHE A 65 -1.97 -7.29 6.40
N PRO A 66 -2.14 -7.81 7.62
CA PRO A 66 -3.46 -8.10 8.18
C PRO A 66 -4.38 -6.86 8.16
N PRO A 67 -5.69 -7.02 7.92
CA PRO A 67 -6.64 -5.91 7.90
C PRO A 67 -6.73 -5.12 9.21
N ASP A 68 -6.41 -5.77 10.34
CA ASP A 68 -6.43 -5.26 11.70
C ASP A 68 -5.09 -4.67 12.17
N TYR A 69 -4.06 -4.67 11.31
CA TYR A 69 -2.79 -4.02 11.65
C TYR A 69 -2.91 -2.49 11.53
N ASP A 70 -2.64 -1.76 12.60
CA ASP A 70 -2.77 -0.30 12.63
C ASP A 70 -1.52 0.43 12.14
N PHE A 71 -1.70 1.25 11.09
CA PHE A 71 -0.64 2.10 10.53
C PHE A 71 -0.81 3.58 10.84
N VAL A 72 -2.01 4.00 11.24
CA VAL A 72 -2.30 5.37 11.63
C VAL A 72 -2.58 5.36 13.11
N VAL A 73 -1.70 5.97 13.89
CA VAL A 73 -1.75 5.93 15.34
C VAL A 73 -1.94 7.34 15.85
N GLU A 74 -3.12 7.62 16.39
CA GLU A 74 -3.43 8.90 17.02
C GLU A 74 -2.58 9.11 18.28
N ASN A 75 -2.16 10.36 18.50
CA ASN A 75 -1.47 10.71 19.74
C ASN A 75 -2.50 11.09 20.81
N LYS A 76 -2.89 10.09 21.62
CA LYS A 76 -3.90 10.25 22.69
C LYS A 76 -3.50 11.25 23.78
N HIS A 77 -2.21 11.50 23.96
CA HIS A 77 -1.67 12.46 24.94
C HIS A 77 -1.24 13.79 24.30
N GLY A 78 -1.46 13.93 22.98
CA GLY A 78 -1.08 15.12 22.22
C GLY A 78 -2.24 16.09 22.00
N ARG A 79 -2.02 17.08 21.14
CA ARG A 79 -3.10 17.95 20.68
C ARG A 79 -4.15 17.14 19.92
N LYS A 80 -5.42 17.53 20.03
CA LYS A 80 -6.51 16.92 19.26
C LYS A 80 -6.17 16.93 17.76
N GLY A 81 -6.25 15.77 17.11
CA GLY A 81 -5.87 15.60 15.71
C GLY A 81 -4.36 15.46 15.45
N SER A 82 -3.54 15.29 16.48
CA SER A 82 -2.13 14.91 16.33
C SER A 82 -1.96 13.39 16.26
N TYR A 83 -0.91 12.95 15.57
CA TYR A 83 -0.64 11.54 15.31
C TYR A 83 0.81 11.18 15.68
N LEU A 84 0.99 10.02 16.30
CA LEU A 84 2.30 9.38 16.40
C LEU A 84 2.74 8.90 15.02
N VAL A 85 1.81 8.27 14.29
CA VAL A 85 1.97 7.91 12.88
C VAL A 85 0.79 8.47 12.10
N SER A 86 1.06 9.49 11.29
CA SER A 86 0.04 10.11 10.44
C SER A 86 -0.20 9.28 9.16
N PRO A 87 -1.34 9.46 8.46
CA PRO A 87 -1.58 8.81 7.17
C PRO A 87 -0.47 9.02 6.15
N SER A 88 0.12 10.22 6.08
CA SER A 88 1.24 10.50 5.17
C SER A 88 2.51 9.75 5.56
N LYS A 89 2.76 9.55 6.85
CA LYS A 89 3.88 8.73 7.34
C LYS A 89 3.63 7.23 7.11
N ALA A 90 2.37 6.79 7.24
CA ALA A 90 1.97 5.41 7.02
C ALA A 90 2.38 4.90 5.63
N TYR A 91 2.17 5.68 4.56
CA TYR A 91 2.61 5.29 3.22
C TYR A 91 4.11 4.98 3.13
N LYS A 92 4.96 5.77 3.80
CA LYS A 92 6.40 5.55 3.83
C LYS A 92 6.75 4.23 4.52
N ILE A 93 6.11 3.96 5.66
CA ILE A 93 6.34 2.73 6.44
C ILE A 93 5.87 1.50 5.64
N ILE A 94 4.66 1.56 5.07
CA ILE A 94 4.08 0.48 4.27
C ILE A 94 4.93 0.22 3.03
N GLY A 95 5.35 1.27 2.31
CA GLY A 95 6.16 1.12 1.09
C GLY A 95 7.59 0.64 1.33
N ASN A 96 8.14 0.84 2.53
CA ASN A 96 9.46 0.32 2.92
C ASN A 96 9.40 -1.11 3.47
N ALA A 97 8.22 -1.62 3.78
CA ALA A 97 8.07 -2.93 4.39
C ALA A 97 8.34 -4.06 3.39
N VAL A 98 8.80 -5.20 3.92
CA VAL A 98 8.71 -6.49 3.23
C VAL A 98 7.28 -7.01 3.45
N PRO A 99 6.59 -7.52 2.42
CA PRO A 99 5.25 -8.09 2.61
C PRO A 99 5.25 -9.19 3.68
N PRO A 100 4.39 -9.15 4.72
CA PRO A 100 4.40 -10.14 5.78
C PRO A 100 4.22 -11.58 5.29
N LEU A 101 3.43 -11.83 4.25
CA LEU A 101 3.28 -13.17 3.68
C LEU A 101 4.59 -13.70 3.06
N LEU A 102 5.37 -12.82 2.41
CA LEU A 102 6.68 -13.18 1.89
C LEU A 102 7.66 -13.47 3.05
N ALA A 103 7.70 -12.58 4.04
CA ALA A 103 8.55 -12.74 5.22
C ALA A 103 8.26 -14.04 5.98
N TYR A 104 6.98 -14.39 6.14
CA TYR A 104 6.54 -15.64 6.75
C TYR A 104 7.08 -16.87 6.01
N ASN A 105 6.90 -16.92 4.68
CA ASN A 105 7.37 -18.05 3.88
C ASN A 105 8.89 -18.19 3.91
N LEU A 106 9.63 -17.07 3.90
CA LEU A 106 11.08 -17.08 4.08
C LEU A 106 11.48 -17.62 5.46
N ALA A 107 10.82 -17.15 6.52
CA ALA A 107 11.09 -17.60 7.88
C ALA A 107 10.80 -19.10 8.05
N LYS A 108 9.67 -19.60 7.53
CA LYS A 108 9.33 -21.03 7.55
C LYS A 108 10.37 -21.87 6.82
N ARG A 109 10.82 -21.42 5.65
CA ARG A 109 11.88 -22.13 4.92
C ARG A 109 13.18 -22.17 5.70
N ILE A 110 13.59 -21.04 6.30
CA ILE A 110 14.81 -20.94 7.12
C ILE A 110 14.72 -21.86 8.34
N GLU A 111 13.57 -21.92 9.00
CA GLU A 111 13.30 -22.83 10.11
C GLU A 111 13.50 -24.30 9.71
N ASP A 112 12.90 -24.72 8.59
CA ASP A 112 12.99 -26.10 8.10
C ASP A 112 14.44 -26.54 7.80
N VAL A 113 15.26 -25.63 7.25
CA VAL A 113 16.66 -25.92 6.89
C VAL A 113 17.66 -25.50 7.97
N TRP A 114 17.18 -25.05 9.13
CA TRP A 114 18.05 -24.43 10.13
C TRP A 114 19.17 -25.39 10.57
N HIS A 115 18.81 -26.64 10.85
CA HIS A 115 19.77 -27.65 11.29
C HIS A 115 20.75 -28.07 10.21
N LEU A 116 20.39 -27.98 8.93
CA LEU A 116 21.29 -28.32 7.82
C LEU A 116 22.43 -27.31 7.72
N TYR A 117 22.16 -26.02 7.94
CA TYR A 117 23.12 -24.94 7.71
C TYR A 117 23.74 -24.35 8.99
N PHE A 118 23.06 -24.45 10.14
CA PHE A 118 23.43 -23.69 11.34
C PHE A 118 23.63 -24.52 12.62
N LYS A 119 23.43 -25.85 12.60
CA LYS A 119 23.92 -26.70 13.70
C LYS A 119 25.39 -27.08 13.45
N LYS A 120 26.23 -26.91 14.47
CA LYS A 120 27.60 -27.45 14.49
C LYS A 120 27.58 -28.96 14.70
#